data_AF-A0A1F9YV70-F1
#
_entry.id   AF-A0A1F9YV70-F1
#
_cell.length_a   1.000
_cell.length_b   1.000
_cell.length_c   1.000
_cell.angle_alpha   90.00
_cell.angle_beta   90.00
_cell.angle_gamma   90.00
#
_symmetry.space_group_name_H-M   'P 1'
#
loop_
_entity.id
_entity.type
_entity.pdbx_description
1 polymer ?
#
loop_
_entity_poly.entity_id
_entity_poly.type
_entity_poly.pdbx_seq_one_letter_code
_entity_poly.pdbx_strand_id
1 'polypeptide(L)'
;MADAPWVSTFVALALIPVAFLFVHAYISGKRRLPFHRITGFVAVVWDLSLSIFYMLYRLFGGQVEESTLDVSGAFLVYFIVHGIVAVVVIALELIVLSSALLYLRRAKGLTLHRRLAPYLTLLWFAAFLSGEAVYIVNYVI
;
A
#
# COMPACT_ATOMS: atom_id res chain seq x y z
N MET A 1 -26.56 2.32 -4.43
CA MET A 1 -25.26 1.66 -4.66
C MET A 1 -24.79 2.11 -6.03
N ALA A 2 -23.61 2.70 -6.12
CA ALA A 2 -22.97 2.97 -7.41
C ALA A 2 -22.16 1.73 -7.79
N ASP A 3 -22.14 1.37 -9.08
CA ASP A 3 -21.28 0.28 -9.53
C ASP A 3 -19.83 0.62 -9.21
N ALA A 4 -19.16 -0.27 -8.50
CA ALA A 4 -17.76 -0.12 -8.17
C ALA A 4 -16.96 -0.11 -9.48
N PRO A 5 -16.13 0.92 -9.74
CA PRO A 5 -15.22 0.87 -10.88
C PRO A 5 -14.38 -0.39 -10.76
N TRP A 6 -14.42 -1.26 -11.78
CA TRP A 6 -13.78 -2.57 -11.75
C TRP A 6 -12.32 -2.50 -11.27
N VAL A 7 -11.60 -1.45 -11.66
CA VAL A 7 -10.21 -1.20 -11.25
C VAL A 7 -10.10 -0.98 -9.74
N SER A 8 -11.02 -0.26 -9.12
CA SER A 8 -11.02 -0.04 -7.66
C SER A 8 -11.32 -1.34 -6.90
N THR A 9 -12.28 -2.15 -7.38
CA THR A 9 -12.54 -3.48 -6.82
C THR A 9 -11.34 -4.41 -6.95
N PHE A 10 -10.69 -4.42 -8.12
CA PHE A 10 -9.50 -5.20 -8.35
C PHE A 10 -8.37 -4.82 -7.39
N VAL A 11 -8.10 -3.52 -7.22
CA VAL A 11 -7.05 -3.04 -6.31
C VAL A 11 -7.37 -3.40 -4.86
N ALA A 12 -8.60 -3.20 -4.40
CA ALA A 12 -9.02 -3.54 -3.04
C ALA A 12 -8.78 -5.04 -2.74
N LEU A 13 -9.28 -5.91 -3.61
CA LEU A 13 -9.08 -7.36 -3.46
C LEU A 13 -7.62 -7.79 -3.59
N ALA A 14 -6.86 -7.15 -4.49
CA ALA A 14 -5.46 -7.47 -4.71
C ALA A 14 -4.54 -7.03 -3.56
N LEU A 15 -4.97 -6.08 -2.72
CA LEU A 15 -4.24 -5.65 -1.52
C LEU A 15 -4.46 -6.59 -0.32
N ILE A 16 -5.49 -7.43 -0.32
CA ILE A 16 -5.73 -8.41 0.76
C ILE A 16 -4.54 -9.38 0.90
N PRO A 17 -4.05 -10.07 -0.15
CA PRO A 17 -2.83 -10.87 -0.07
C PRO A 17 -1.61 -10.06 0.39
N VAL A 18 -1.49 -8.81 -0.04
CA VAL A 18 -0.39 -7.91 0.34
C VAL A 18 -0.40 -7.67 1.86
N ALA A 19 -1.58 -7.48 2.47
CA ALA A 19 -1.74 -7.36 3.92
C ALA A 19 -1.23 -8.59 4.66
N PHE A 20 -1.60 -9.79 4.21
CA PHE A 20 -1.10 -11.05 4.78
C PHE A 20 0.43 -11.14 4.67
N LEU A 21 1.00 -10.78 3.53
CA LEU A 21 2.44 -10.81 3.32
C LEU A 21 3.17 -9.79 4.20
N PHE A 22 2.64 -8.58 4.38
CA PHE A 22 3.21 -7.59 5.31
C PHE A 22 3.20 -8.05 6.75
N VAL A 23 2.08 -8.63 7.22
CA VAL A 23 1.98 -9.19 8.59
C VAL A 23 2.95 -10.34 8.77
N HIS A 24 2.97 -11.27 7.81
CA HIS A 24 3.88 -12.41 7.85
C HIS A 24 5.34 -11.93 7.85
N ALA A 25 5.70 -10.97 6.98
CA ALA A 25 7.03 -10.38 6.94
C ALA A 25 7.40 -9.70 8.26
N TYR A 26 6.47 -8.96 8.88
CA TYR A 26 6.71 -8.30 10.16
C TYR A 26 6.97 -9.30 11.30
N ILE A 27 6.11 -10.32 11.43
CA ILE A 27 6.22 -11.35 12.47
C ILE A 27 7.47 -12.19 12.27
N SER A 28 7.70 -12.67 11.04
CA SER A 28 8.88 -13.47 10.70
C SER A 28 10.18 -12.68 10.87
N GLY A 29 10.18 -11.38 10.57
CA GLY A 29 11.32 -10.48 10.77
C GLY A 29 11.65 -10.31 12.25
N LYS A 30 10.64 -10.10 13.10
CA LYS A 30 10.82 -10.06 14.58
C LYS A 30 11.38 -11.38 15.13
N ARG A 31 10.92 -12.51 14.60
CA ARG A 31 11.38 -13.85 15.00
C ARG A 31 12.67 -14.30 14.31
N ARG A 32 13.28 -13.45 13.46
CA ARG A 32 14.49 -13.74 12.67
C ARG A 32 14.37 -15.00 11.79
N LEU A 33 13.17 -15.28 11.30
CA LEU A 33 12.92 -16.41 10.41
C LEU A 33 13.39 -16.10 8.98
N PRO A 34 13.88 -17.10 8.21
CA PRO A 34 14.44 -16.87 6.87
C PRO A 34 13.39 -16.36 5.87
N PHE A 35 12.12 -16.73 6.04
CA PHE A 35 11.01 -16.38 5.15
C PHE A 35 10.69 -14.89 5.11
N HIS A 36 11.13 -14.11 6.10
CA HIS A 36 10.95 -12.66 6.15
C HIS A 36 11.44 -11.97 4.88
N ARG A 37 12.56 -12.43 4.32
CA ARG A 37 13.18 -11.81 3.13
C ARG A 37 12.29 -11.95 1.92
N ILE A 38 11.76 -13.15 1.68
CA ILE A 38 10.93 -13.44 0.52
C ILE A 38 9.57 -12.78 0.69
N THR A 39 8.91 -13.00 1.82
CA THR A 39 7.57 -12.44 2.05
C THR A 39 7.55 -10.92 2.10
N GLY A 40 8.56 -10.29 2.71
CA GLY A 40 8.71 -8.83 2.70
C GLY A 40 9.02 -8.26 1.33
N PHE A 41 9.89 -8.93 0.54
CA PHE A 41 10.19 -8.51 -0.83
C PHE A 41 8.94 -8.59 -1.72
N VAL A 42 8.22 -9.72 -1.67
CA VAL A 42 6.99 -9.90 -2.46
C VAL A 42 5.92 -8.91 -2.03
N ALA A 43 5.73 -8.68 -0.73
CA ALA A 43 4.76 -7.68 -0.23
C ALA A 43 5.01 -6.30 -0.84
N VAL A 44 6.25 -5.80 -0.69
CA VAL A 44 6.60 -4.45 -1.13
C VAL A 44 6.55 -4.31 -2.66
N VAL A 45 7.06 -5.30 -3.41
CA VAL A 45 7.04 -5.23 -4.87
C VAL A 45 5.61 -5.30 -5.40
N TRP A 46 4.77 -6.15 -4.81
CA TRP A 46 3.36 -6.24 -5.18
C TRP A 46 2.64 -4.92 -4.87
N ASP A 47 2.80 -4.38 -3.66
CA ASP A 47 2.17 -3.11 -3.29
C ASP A 47 2.58 -1.97 -4.21
N LEU A 48 3.88 -1.76 -4.39
CA LEU A 48 4.40 -0.71 -5.28
C LEU A 48 3.84 -0.86 -6.71
N SER A 49 3.71 -2.09 -7.19
CA SER A 49 3.16 -2.35 -8.52
C SER A 49 1.69 -1.93 -8.62
N LEU A 50 0.86 -2.27 -7.62
CA LEU A 50 -0.54 -1.84 -7.56
C LEU A 50 -0.68 -0.33 -7.37
N SER A 51 0.08 0.25 -6.45
CA SER A 51 0.09 1.67 -6.13
C SER A 51 0.49 2.52 -7.34
N ILE A 52 1.58 2.15 -8.03
CA ILE A 52 2.02 2.82 -9.27
C ILE A 52 0.99 2.62 -10.38
N PHE A 53 0.50 1.40 -10.58
CA PHE A 53 -0.53 1.12 -11.57
C PHE A 53 -1.78 1.99 -11.35
N TYR A 54 -2.29 2.06 -10.13
CA TYR A 54 -3.49 2.82 -9.79
C TYR A 54 -3.28 4.33 -9.96
N MET A 55 -2.12 4.85 -9.56
CA MET A 55 -1.76 6.26 -9.81
C MET A 55 -1.70 6.58 -11.31
N LEU A 56 -1.03 5.74 -12.11
CA LEU A 56 -0.94 5.95 -13.56
C LEU A 56 -2.32 5.87 -14.20
N TYR A 57 -3.14 4.90 -13.81
CA TYR A 57 -4.52 4.78 -14.27
C TYR A 57 -5.31 6.07 -14.00
N ARG A 58 -5.23 6.62 -12.79
CA ARG A 58 -5.91 7.88 -12.43
C ARG A 58 -5.35 9.09 -13.20
N LEU A 59 -4.04 9.17 -13.42
CA LEU A 59 -3.40 10.28 -14.14
C LEU A 59 -3.76 10.30 -15.63
N PHE A 60 -3.86 9.14 -16.29
CA PHE A 60 -4.12 9.04 -17.72
C PHE A 60 -5.62 9.00 -18.08
N GLY A 61 -6.47 9.56 -17.23
CA GLY A 61 -7.89 9.65 -17.54
C GLY A 61 -8.66 8.34 -17.35
N GLY A 62 -8.17 7.45 -16.48
CA GLY A 62 -9.00 6.46 -15.79
C GLY A 62 -10.01 7.19 -14.89
N GLN A 63 -10.96 7.85 -15.53
CA GLN A 63 -12.10 8.44 -14.88
C GLN A 63 -12.92 7.27 -14.35
N VAL A 64 -13.11 7.26 -13.03
CA VAL A 64 -14.38 6.76 -12.49
C VAL A 64 -15.42 7.54 -13.28
N GLU A 65 -16.19 6.81 -14.09
CA GLU A 65 -17.19 7.26 -15.07
C GLU A 65 -17.76 8.64 -14.74
N GLU A 66 -18.11 9.42 -15.78
CA GLU A 66 -18.75 10.75 -15.80
C GLU A 66 -19.80 11.08 -14.72
N SER A 67 -20.15 10.18 -13.81
CA SER A 67 -20.34 10.57 -12.42
C SER A 67 -19.15 11.41 -11.92
N THR A 68 -19.31 12.72 -11.97
CA THR A 68 -18.93 13.50 -10.80
C THR A 68 -19.60 12.79 -9.63
N LEU A 69 -18.88 11.85 -8.97
CA LEU A 69 -19.15 11.56 -7.57
C LEU A 69 -19.35 12.95 -6.99
N ASP A 70 -20.51 13.21 -6.43
CA ASP A 70 -20.74 14.45 -5.72
C ASP A 70 -19.84 14.32 -4.49
N VAL A 71 -18.55 14.61 -4.71
CA VAL A 71 -17.48 14.41 -3.77
C VAL A 71 -17.75 15.48 -2.74
N SER A 72 -18.59 15.14 -1.77
CA SER A 72 -18.83 15.99 -0.63
C SER A 72 -17.46 16.44 -0.11
N GLY A 73 -17.33 17.68 0.36
CA GLY A 73 -16.03 18.22 0.75
C GLY A 73 -15.22 17.28 1.68
N ALA A 74 -15.92 16.46 2.47
CA ALA A 74 -15.34 15.39 3.27
C ALA A 74 -14.60 14.29 2.46
N PHE A 75 -15.16 13.80 1.35
CA PHE A 75 -14.49 12.82 0.49
C PHE A 75 -13.25 13.39 -0.20
N LEU A 76 -13.31 14.66 -0.60
CA LEU A 76 -12.15 15.31 -1.22
C LEU A 76 -11.00 15.41 -0.22
N VAL A 77 -11.29 15.84 1.01
CA VAL A 77 -10.31 15.89 2.10
C VAL A 77 -9.75 14.50 2.38
N TYR A 78 -10.61 13.47 2.43
CA TYR A 78 -10.17 12.09 2.59
C TYR A 78 -9.17 11.67 1.51
N PHE A 79 -9.51 11.85 0.22
CA PHE A 79 -8.63 11.43 -0.88
C PHE A 79 -7.30 12.19 -0.89
N ILE A 80 -7.30 13.48 -0.53
CA ILE A 80 -6.06 14.25 -0.39
C ILE A 80 -5.19 13.69 0.73
N VAL A 81 -5.76 13.49 1.93
CA VAL A 81 -5.02 12.98 3.10
C VAL A 81 -4.52 11.57 2.83
N HIS A 82 -5.39 10.69 2.33
CA HIS A 82 -5.04 9.31 1.99
C HIS A 82 -3.95 9.27 0.90
N GLY A 83 -4.04 10.13 -0.13
CA GLY A 83 -3.04 10.26 -1.17
C GLY A 83 -1.67 10.69 -0.63
N ILE A 84 -1.63 11.65 0.30
CA ILE A 84 -0.38 12.06 0.98
C ILE A 84 0.21 10.88 1.77
N VAL A 85 -0.62 10.18 2.54
CA VAL A 85 -0.17 8.99 3.29
C VAL A 85 0.36 7.92 2.34
N ALA A 86 -0.32 7.66 1.22
CA ALA A 86 0.12 6.69 0.22
C ALA A 86 1.50 7.06 -0.38
N VAL A 87 1.74 8.33 -0.69
CA VAL A 87 3.06 8.79 -1.16
C VAL A 87 4.14 8.56 -0.10
N VAL A 88 3.85 8.82 1.17
CA VAL A 88 4.79 8.55 2.28
C VAL A 88 5.06 7.05 2.41
N VAL A 89 4.03 6.21 2.28
CA VAL A 89 4.15 4.74 2.30
C VAL A 89 5.05 4.27 1.15
N ILE A 90 4.80 4.71 -0.08
CA ILE A 90 5.63 4.39 -1.26
C ILE A 90 7.10 4.79 -1.01
N ALA A 91 7.34 5.98 -0.46
CA ALA A 91 8.71 6.42 -0.15
C ALA A 91 9.37 5.51 0.90
N LEU A 92 8.64 5.13 1.96
CA LEU A 92 9.13 4.20 2.98
C LEU A 92 9.40 2.82 2.41
N GLU A 93 8.55 2.30 1.54
CA GLU A 93 8.72 1.02 0.84
C GLU A 93 10.01 1.01 0.03
N LEU A 94 10.24 2.04 -0.79
CA LEU A 94 11.46 2.19 -1.57
C LEU A 94 12.70 2.24 -0.69
N ILE A 95 12.67 2.97 0.44
CA ILE A 95 13.79 3.05 1.38
C ILE A 95 14.04 1.72 2.09
N VAL A 96 12.99 1.05 2.58
CA VAL A 96 13.06 -0.23 3.29
C VAL A 96 13.55 -1.34 2.36
N LEU A 97 13.07 -1.38 1.11
CA LEU A 97 13.50 -2.32 0.09
C LEU A 97 14.96 -2.05 -0.33
N SER A 98 15.31 -0.79 -0.61
CA SER A 98 16.67 -0.42 -1.00
C SER A 98 17.68 -0.71 0.10
N SER A 99 17.33 -0.45 1.36
CA SER A 99 18.20 -0.77 2.51
C SER A 99 18.36 -2.28 2.71
N ALA A 100 17.32 -3.08 2.44
CA ALA A 100 17.43 -4.55 2.44
C ALA A 100 18.34 -5.05 1.31
N LEU A 101 18.18 -4.55 0.09
CA LEU A 101 19.02 -4.92 -1.05
C LEU A 101 20.49 -4.52 -0.84
N LEU A 102 20.73 -3.33 -0.28
CA LEU A 102 22.06 -2.87 0.09
C LEU A 102 22.70 -3.77 1.15
N TYR A 103 21.90 -4.26 2.11
CA TYR A 103 22.38 -5.18 3.13
C TYR A 103 22.77 -6.52 2.52
N LEU A 104 21.96 -7.07 1.61
CA LEU A 104 22.29 -8.31 0.91
C LEU A 104 23.53 -8.19 0.04
N ARG A 105 23.77 -7.03 -0.58
CA ARG A 105 24.92 -6.81 -1.49
C ARG A 105 26.21 -6.41 -0.78
N ARG A 106 26.12 -5.61 0.29
CA ARG A 106 27.28 -4.93 0.91
C ARG A 106 27.31 -5.01 2.44
N ALA A 107 26.42 -5.78 3.07
CA ALA A 107 26.26 -5.84 4.52
C ALA A 107 26.01 -4.47 5.20
N LYS A 108 25.50 -3.48 4.45
CA LYS A 108 25.18 -2.11 4.92
C LYS A 108 23.67 -1.85 4.87
N GLY A 109 23.15 -1.00 5.75
CA GLY A 109 21.74 -0.58 5.71
C GLY A 109 20.78 -1.37 6.61
N LEU A 110 21.25 -2.42 7.30
CA LEU A 110 20.43 -3.21 8.22
C LEU A 110 19.80 -2.37 9.34
N THR A 111 20.55 -1.41 9.90
CA THR A 111 20.05 -0.51 10.95
C THR A 111 18.88 0.35 10.45
N LEU A 112 19.00 0.90 9.24
CA LEU A 112 17.94 1.71 8.64
C LEU A 112 16.71 0.85 8.35
N HIS A 113 16.89 -0.33 7.74
CA HIS A 113 15.82 -1.28 7.48
C HIS A 113 15.06 -1.64 8.77
N ARG A 114 15.78 -2.04 9.83
CA ARG A 114 15.19 -2.41 11.13
C ARG A 114 14.46 -1.24 11.80
N ARG A 115 14.96 -0.02 11.63
CA ARG A 115 14.34 1.19 12.21
C ARG A 115 13.06 1.56 11.47
N LEU A 116 13.04 1.48 10.14
CA LEU A 116 11.93 1.98 9.33
C LEU A 116 10.83 0.96 9.06
N ALA A 117 11.17 -0.34 9.01
CA ALA A 117 10.18 -1.39 8.73
C ALA A 117 8.94 -1.37 9.65
N PRO A 118 9.05 -1.13 10.97
CA PRO A 118 7.86 -1.04 11.83
C PRO A 118 6.95 0.15 11.50
N TYR A 119 7.54 1.31 11.16
CA TYR A 119 6.77 2.50 10.78
C TYR A 119 6.08 2.30 9.42
N LEU A 120 6.79 1.67 8.47
CA LEU A 120 6.20 1.26 7.21
C LEU A 120 5.01 0.34 7.45
N THR A 121 5.16 -0.74 8.23
CA THR A 121 4.05 -1.67 8.50
C THR A 121 2.85 -0.96 9.11
N LEU A 122 3.05 -0.07 10.09
CA LEU A 122 1.96 0.66 10.74
C LEU A 122 1.24 1.60 9.77
N LEU A 123 1.98 2.43 9.05
CA LEU A 123 1.41 3.42 8.12
C LEU A 123 0.73 2.74 6.94
N TRP A 124 1.35 1.69 6.38
CA TRP A 124 0.78 0.89 5.31
C TRP A 124 -0.56 0.27 5.74
N PHE A 125 -0.62 -0.34 6.94
CA PHE A 125 -1.87 -0.92 7.45
C PHE A 125 -2.97 0.12 7.67
N ALA A 126 -2.62 1.29 8.20
CA ALA A 126 -3.57 2.38 8.38
C ALA A 126 -4.13 2.86 7.04
N ALA A 127 -3.26 3.03 6.03
CA ALA A 127 -3.66 3.38 4.68
C ALA A 127 -4.58 2.30 4.09
N PHE A 128 -4.14 1.04 4.07
CA PHE A 128 -4.91 -0.10 3.57
C PHE A 128 -6.31 -0.17 4.21
N LEU A 129 -6.41 -0.19 5.54
CA LEU A 129 -7.70 -0.29 6.23
C LEU A 129 -8.62 0.91 5.94
N SER A 130 -8.06 2.13 5.86
CA SER A 130 -8.86 3.29 5.50
C SER A 130 -9.38 3.23 4.06
N GLY A 131 -8.56 2.73 3.14
CA GLY A 131 -8.92 2.50 1.73
C GLY A 131 -10.04 1.48 1.59
N GLU A 132 -9.88 0.32 2.24
CA GLU A 132 -10.89 -0.75 2.27
C GLU A 132 -12.20 -0.27 2.90
N ALA A 133 -12.14 0.47 4.02
CA ALA A 133 -13.33 1.00 4.68
C ALA A 133 -14.11 1.94 3.76
N VAL A 134 -13.42 2.86 3.08
CA VAL A 134 -14.05 3.75 2.10
C VAL A 134 -14.60 2.96 0.91
N TYR A 135 -13.88 1.96 0.42
CA TYR A 135 -14.38 1.11 -0.65
C TYR A 135 -15.69 0.38 -0.26
N ILE A 136 -15.69 -0.28 0.91
CA ILE A 136 -16.85 -1.02 1.41
C ILE A 136 -18.06 -0.11 1.61
N VAL A 137 -17.87 1.04 2.26
CA VAL A 137 -18.97 1.97 2.59
C VAL A 137 -19.61 2.59 1.33
N ASN A 138 -18.86 2.76 0.25
CA ASN A 138 -19.37 3.46 -0.94
C ASN A 138 -19.82 2.54 -2.05
N TYR A 139 -19.28 1.32 -2.11
CA TYR A 139 -19.47 0.44 -3.25
C TYR A 139 -20.00 -0.95 -2.89
N VAL A 140 -20.06 -1.31 -1.60
CA VAL A 140 -20.52 -2.64 -1.15
C VAL A 140 -21.79 -2.54 -0.29
N ILE A 141 -21.82 -1.60 0.65
CA ILE A 141 -22.99 -1.28 1.49
C ILE A 141 -23.87 -0.25 0.76
#